data_AF-A0AAX4NIG4-F1
#
_entry.id   AF-A0AAX4NIG4-F1
#
_cell.length_a   1.000
_cell.length_b   1.000
_cell.length_c   1.000
_cell.angle_alpha   90.00
_cell.angle_beta   90.00
_cell.angle_gamma   90.00
#
_symmetry.space_group_name_H-M   'P 1'
#
loop_
_entity.id
_entity.type
_entity.pdbx_description
1 polymer ?
#
loop_
_entity_poly.entity_id
_entity_poly.type
_entity_poly.pdbx_seq_one_letter_code
_entity_poly.pdbx_strand_id
1 'polypeptide(L)'
;MKSTAEKIVWIIVGLIVVFAAIGTISFAVFGRNGMYPHGTDFVMGGFPIYAAYIVMPIMAAVSILVVFLFLYFIIVVFRRTETLDHNSTKAEEILKERYARGEISLDEYKSMIEHIK
;
A
#
# COMPACT_ATOMS: atom_id res chain seq x y z
N MET A 1 -4.51 10.11 -18.02
CA MET A 1 -4.20 10.18 -16.58
C MET A 1 -5.11 9.19 -15.86
N LYS A 2 -4.58 8.08 -15.34
CA LYS A 2 -5.42 7.13 -14.58
C LYS A 2 -5.90 7.81 -13.31
N SER A 3 -7.22 8.00 -13.22
CA SER A 3 -7.88 8.63 -12.08
C SER A 3 -7.42 7.98 -10.78
N THR A 4 -7.28 8.76 -9.71
CA THR A 4 -6.99 8.24 -8.35
C THR A 4 -7.94 7.11 -7.97
N ALA A 5 -9.18 7.16 -8.47
CA ALA A 5 -10.15 6.06 -8.31
C ALA A 5 -9.69 4.76 -8.98
N GLU A 6 -9.11 4.81 -10.18
CA GLU A 6 -8.61 3.62 -10.87
C GLU A 6 -7.44 2.99 -10.10
N LYS A 7 -6.54 3.82 -9.54
CA LYS A 7 -5.43 3.33 -8.71
C LYS A 7 -5.94 2.65 -7.43
N ILE A 8 -6.93 3.24 -6.76
CA ILE A 8 -7.57 2.65 -5.58
C ILE A 8 -8.25 1.33 -5.95
N VAL A 9 -8.95 1.27 -7.08
CA VAL A 9 -9.59 0.05 -7.58
C VAL A 9 -8.55 -1.05 -7.81
N TRP A 10 -7.44 -0.76 -8.48
CA TRP A 10 -6.37 -1.75 -8.70
C TRP A 10 -5.71 -2.23 -7.40
N ILE A 11 -5.60 -1.35 -6.38
CA ILE A 11 -5.09 -1.73 -5.06
C ILE A 11 -6.07 -2.66 -4.35
N ILE A 12 -7.37 -2.36 -4.35
CA ILE A 12 -8.41 -3.20 -3.76
C ILE A 12 -8.46 -4.56 -4.46
N VAL A 13 -8.40 -4.57 -5.80
CA VAL A 13 -8.34 -5.80 -6.59
C VAL A 13 -7.11 -6.63 -6.23
N GLY A 14 -5.93 -6.00 -6.13
CA GLY A 14 -4.71 -6.67 -5.70
C GLY A 14 -4.84 -7.28 -4.30
N LEU A 15 -5.44 -6.56 -3.35
CA LEU A 15 -5.66 -7.03 -1.99
C LEU A 15 -6.61 -8.24 -1.96
N ILE A 16 -7.72 -8.18 -2.69
CA ILE A 16 -8.69 -9.29 -2.82
C ILE A 16 -8.01 -10.54 -3.41
N VAL A 17 -7.18 -10.38 -4.43
CA VAL A 17 -6.44 -11.49 -5.05
C VAL A 17 -5.45 -12.11 -4.06
N VAL A 18 -4.77 -11.30 -3.25
CA VAL A 18 -3.84 -11.80 -2.22
C VAL A 18 -4.60 -12.56 -1.13
N PHE A 19 -5.70 -12.02 -0.63
CA PHE A 19 -6.54 -12.71 0.35
C PHE A 19 -7.14 -14.01 -0.21
N ALA A 20 -7.61 -13.98 -1.46
CA ALA A 20 -8.09 -15.17 -2.14
C ALA A 20 -6.97 -16.21 -2.30
N ALA A 21 -5.78 -15.81 -2.72
CA ALA A 21 -4.64 -16.71 -2.86
C ALA A 21 -4.23 -17.31 -1.50
N ILE A 22 -4.12 -16.50 -0.46
CA ILE A 22 -3.81 -16.97 0.91
C ILE A 22 -4.89 -17.92 1.41
N GLY A 23 -6.17 -17.58 1.22
CA GLY A 23 -7.30 -18.41 1.61
C GLY A 23 -7.33 -19.74 0.86
N THR A 24 -7.05 -19.71 -0.45
CA THR A 24 -7.02 -20.91 -1.29
C THR A 24 -5.84 -21.81 -0.96
N ILE A 25 -4.66 -21.24 -0.72
CA ILE A 25 -3.46 -21.98 -0.30
C ILE A 25 -3.67 -22.55 1.10
N SER A 26 -4.19 -21.76 2.03
CA SER A 26 -4.50 -22.23 3.39
C SER A 26 -5.57 -23.33 3.37
N PHE A 27 -6.59 -23.22 2.54
CA PHE A 27 -7.62 -24.25 2.38
C PHE A 27 -7.08 -25.50 1.67
N ALA A 28 -6.22 -25.35 0.68
CA ALA A 28 -5.60 -26.48 -0.02
C ALA A 28 -4.62 -27.25 0.86
N VAL A 29 -3.86 -26.53 1.71
CA VAL A 29 -2.85 -27.11 2.60
C VAL A 29 -3.48 -27.65 3.89
N PHE A 30 -4.42 -26.91 4.49
CA PHE A 30 -5.00 -27.24 5.80
C PHE A 30 -6.50 -27.61 5.75
N GLY A 31 -7.25 -27.06 4.80
CA GLY A 31 -8.69 -27.28 4.65
C GLY A 31 -9.09 -28.63 4.06
N ARG A 32 -8.18 -29.33 3.36
CA ARG A 32 -8.44 -30.68 2.81
C ARG A 32 -8.70 -31.73 3.91
N ASN A 33 -8.26 -31.50 5.15
CA ASN A 33 -8.38 -32.46 6.26
C ASN A 33 -9.42 -32.06 7.32
N GLY A 34 -10.18 -30.97 7.13
CA GLY A 34 -10.88 -30.29 8.25
C GLY A 34 -12.35 -29.96 8.06
N MET A 35 -13.12 -30.79 7.34
CA MET A 35 -14.56 -30.53 7.14
C MET A 35 -15.40 -31.02 8.36
N TYR A 36 -15.46 -30.15 9.39
CA TYR A 36 -16.44 -30.02 10.50
C TYR A 36 -16.44 -31.04 11.67
N PRO A 37 -17.02 -30.70 12.86
CA PRO A 37 -17.11 -29.40 13.53
C PRO A 37 -16.88 -29.45 15.07
N HIS A 38 -16.63 -28.29 15.68
CA HIS A 38 -16.88 -27.98 17.11
C HIS A 38 -16.07 -28.76 18.15
N GLY A 39 -15.13 -28.06 18.78
CA GLY A 39 -14.50 -28.53 20.00
C GLY A 39 -13.12 -27.96 20.13
N THR A 40 -12.77 -27.61 21.35
CA THR A 40 -11.47 -27.11 21.82
C THR A 40 -10.30 -28.09 21.64
N ASP A 41 -10.38 -29.00 20.67
CA ASP A 41 -9.46 -30.11 20.50
C ASP A 41 -8.39 -29.76 19.48
N PHE A 42 -7.55 -28.78 19.83
CA PHE A 42 -6.30 -28.44 19.14
C PHE A 42 -5.24 -29.58 19.17
N VAL A 43 -5.64 -30.84 19.42
CA VAL A 43 -4.72 -31.94 19.74
C VAL A 43 -4.74 -33.11 18.74
N MET A 44 -5.74 -33.26 17.86
CA MET A 44 -5.81 -34.45 16.98
C MET A 44 -5.85 -34.12 15.49
N GLY A 45 -4.68 -33.78 14.95
CA GLY A 45 -4.44 -33.59 13.52
C GLY A 45 -3.05 -34.05 13.10
N GLY A 46 -2.56 -35.17 13.61
CA GLY A 46 -1.41 -35.93 13.07
C GLY A 46 -0.04 -35.23 13.02
N PHE A 47 0.09 -33.98 13.44
CA PHE A 47 1.37 -33.31 13.56
C PHE A 47 2.03 -33.74 14.86
N PRO A 48 3.25 -34.32 14.83
CA PRO A 48 3.95 -34.68 16.05
C PRO A 48 4.09 -33.42 16.91
N ILE A 49 3.82 -33.54 18.21
CA ILE A 49 3.83 -32.42 19.17
C ILE A 49 5.14 -31.61 19.07
N TYR A 50 6.25 -32.27 18.71
CA TYR A 50 7.54 -31.63 18.43
C TYR A 50 7.54 -30.68 17.22
N ALA A 51 6.78 -31.00 16.17
CA ALA A 51 6.60 -30.11 15.04
C ALA A 51 5.79 -28.86 15.42
N ALA A 52 4.84 -28.96 16.36
CA ALA A 52 4.12 -27.79 16.84
C ALA A 52 5.06 -26.74 17.48
N TYR A 53 6.07 -27.18 18.24
CA TYR A 53 7.05 -26.28 18.87
C TYR A 53 7.98 -25.58 17.87
N ILE A 54 8.22 -26.18 16.69
CA ILE A 54 9.06 -25.58 15.65
C ILE A 54 8.22 -24.74 14.69
N VAL A 55 7.02 -25.22 14.35
CA VAL A 55 6.12 -24.56 13.39
C VAL A 55 5.50 -23.30 13.99
N MET A 56 5.18 -23.29 15.29
CA MET A 56 4.59 -22.12 15.95
C MET A 56 5.46 -20.85 15.86
N PRO A 57 6.76 -20.86 16.20
CA PRO A 57 7.59 -19.66 16.07
C PRO A 57 7.83 -19.27 14.60
N ILE A 58 7.89 -20.24 13.67
CA ILE A 58 8.02 -19.96 12.24
C ILE A 58 6.77 -19.23 11.73
N MET A 59 5.58 -19.72 12.09
CA MET A 59 4.31 -19.08 11.73
C MET A 59 4.17 -17.69 12.36
N ALA A 60 4.61 -17.52 13.61
CA ALA A 60 4.65 -16.21 14.26
C ALA A 60 5.60 -15.25 13.54
N ALA A 61 6.79 -15.71 13.14
CA ALA A 61 7.75 -14.91 12.38
C ALA A 61 7.21 -14.51 10.99
N VAL A 62 6.54 -15.44 10.30
CA VAL A 62 5.88 -15.17 9.01
C VAL A 62 4.77 -14.14 9.18
N SER A 63 3.94 -14.25 10.22
CA SER A 63 2.89 -13.25 10.53
C SER A 63 3.48 -11.85 10.73
N ILE A 64 4.54 -11.76 11.55
CA ILE A 64 5.24 -10.49 11.80
C ILE A 64 5.79 -9.92 10.49
N LEU A 65 6.44 -10.75 9.65
CA LEU A 65 6.95 -10.34 8.35
C LEU A 65 5.85 -9.78 7.44
N VAL A 66 4.69 -10.44 7.39
CA VAL A 66 3.54 -9.99 6.59
C VAL A 66 3.04 -8.63 7.09
N VAL A 67 2.97 -8.41 8.40
CA VAL A 67 2.60 -7.10 8.97
C VAL A 67 3.59 -6.02 8.54
N PHE A 68 4.90 -6.28 8.60
CA PHE A 68 5.92 -5.33 8.14
C PHE A 68 5.79 -5.02 6.65
N LEU A 69 5.57 -6.04 5.81
CA LEU A 69 5.36 -5.85 4.38
C LEU A 69 4.09 -5.03 4.10
N PHE A 70 3.02 -5.26 4.86
CA PHE A 70 1.78 -4.50 4.74
C PHE A 70 1.97 -3.03 5.12
N LEU A 71 2.67 -2.74 6.23
CA LEU A 71 3.01 -1.37 6.62
C LEU A 71 3.93 -0.70 5.60
N TYR A 72 4.95 -1.40 5.10
CA TYR A 72 5.81 -0.91 4.04
C TYR A 72 5.01 -0.57 2.78
N PHE A 73 4.08 -1.45 2.40
CA PHE A 73 3.19 -1.24 1.26
C PHE A 73 2.33 0.01 1.44
N ILE A 74 1.71 0.20 2.61
CA ILE A 74 0.97 1.43 2.95
C ILE A 74 1.88 2.65 2.73
N ILE A 75 3.06 2.67 3.35
CA ILE A 75 4.00 3.81 3.24
C ILE A 75 4.39 4.07 1.78
N VAL A 76 4.71 3.04 1.00
CA VAL A 76 5.09 3.19 -0.42
C VAL A 76 3.93 3.75 -1.26
N VAL A 77 2.71 3.28 -1.01
CA VAL A 77 1.52 3.77 -1.69
C VAL A 77 1.26 5.23 -1.35
N PHE A 78 1.32 5.61 -0.08
CA PHE A 78 1.10 6.98 0.35
C PHE A 78 2.23 7.94 -0.05
N ARG A 79 3.49 7.48 -0.11
CA ARG A 79 4.61 8.28 -0.63
C ARG A 79 4.49 8.60 -2.12
N ARG A 80 3.63 7.89 -2.87
CA ARG A 80 3.36 8.17 -4.30
C ARG A 80 2.27 9.21 -4.55
N THR A 81 1.70 9.81 -3.50
CA THR A 81 0.65 10.83 -3.63
C THR A 81 1.21 12.26 -3.70
N GLU A 82 2.50 12.48 -3.44
CA GLU A 82 3.12 13.81 -3.52
C GLU A 82 3.64 14.19 -4.92
N THR A 83 2.90 13.87 -5.98
CA THR A 83 3.23 14.37 -7.33
C THR A 83 2.19 15.31 -7.90
N LEU A 84 1.41 15.98 -7.05
CA LEU A 84 0.40 16.95 -7.50
C LEU A 84 0.84 18.41 -7.51
N ASP A 85 2.09 18.75 -7.14
CA ASP A 85 2.49 20.17 -7.13
C ASP A 85 3.79 20.49 -7.90
N HIS A 86 4.49 19.51 -8.47
CA HIS A 86 5.82 19.79 -9.06
C HIS A 86 5.80 20.72 -10.28
N ASN A 87 4.66 20.87 -10.97
CA ASN A 87 4.53 21.79 -12.10
C ASN A 87 4.13 23.21 -11.67
N SER A 88 3.30 23.34 -10.63
CA SER A 88 2.90 24.66 -10.09
C SER A 88 4.09 25.29 -9.37
N THR A 89 4.84 24.52 -8.57
CA THR A 89 6.07 25.03 -7.91
C THR A 89 7.12 25.50 -8.93
N LYS A 90 7.28 24.78 -10.06
CA LYS A 90 8.21 25.20 -11.12
C LYS A 90 7.74 26.45 -11.86
N ALA A 91 6.46 26.56 -12.17
CA ALA A 91 5.91 27.73 -12.85
C ALA A 91 6.02 28.99 -11.97
N GLU A 92 5.74 28.86 -10.66
CA GLU A 92 5.93 29.92 -9.67
C GLU A 92 7.40 30.34 -9.55
N GLU A 93 8.34 29.37 -9.49
CA GLU A 93 9.77 29.64 -9.41
C GLU A 93 10.29 30.39 -10.65
N ILE A 94 9.83 30.02 -11.84
CA ILE A 94 10.16 30.71 -13.10
C ILE A 94 9.62 32.15 -13.11
N LEU A 95 8.39 32.36 -12.66
CA LEU A 95 7.80 33.71 -12.58
C LEU A 95 8.56 34.61 -11.60
N LYS A 96 8.96 34.05 -10.44
CA LYS A 96 9.72 34.77 -9.43
C LYS A 96 11.10 35.16 -9.94
N GLU A 97 11.76 34.29 -10.69
CA GLU A 97 13.05 34.59 -11.32
C GLU A 97 12.95 35.71 -12.36
N ARG A 98 11.92 35.66 -13.22
CA ARG A 98 11.69 36.71 -14.23
C ARG A 98 11.39 38.07 -13.61
N TYR A 99 10.61 38.10 -12.53
CA TYR A 99 10.34 39.33 -11.79
C TYR A 99 11.62 39.89 -11.14
N ALA A 100 12.44 39.02 -10.54
CA ALA A 100 13.72 39.44 -9.92
C ALA A 100 14.73 39.97 -10.94
N ARG A 101 14.69 39.46 -12.19
CA ARG A 101 15.47 39.97 -13.32
C ARG A 101 14.89 41.25 -13.94
N GLY A 102 13.68 41.67 -13.52
CA GLY A 102 12.97 42.81 -14.10
C GLY A 102 12.43 42.58 -15.50
N GLU A 103 12.33 41.31 -15.94
CA GLU A 103 11.78 40.93 -17.24
C GLU A 103 10.25 41.07 -17.29
N ILE A 104 9.60 41.07 -16.13
CA ILE A 104 8.16 41.29 -15.97
C ILE A 104 7.89 42.31 -14.86
N SER A 105 6.81 43.07 -15.01
CA SER A 105 6.35 44.01 -13.99
C SER A 105 5.69 43.32 -12.79
N LEU A 106 5.54 44.05 -11.69
CA LEU A 106 4.84 43.55 -10.49
C LEU A 106 3.37 43.19 -10.79
N ASP A 107 2.72 43.94 -11.67
CA ASP A 107 1.31 43.72 -12.04
C ASP A 107 1.15 42.47 -12.89
N GLU A 108 2.07 42.22 -13.83
CA GLU A 108 2.12 40.99 -14.62
C GLU A 108 2.41 39.76 -13.74
N TYR A 109 3.36 39.88 -12.81
CA TYR A 109 3.66 38.81 -11.85
C TYR A 109 2.42 38.44 -11.02
N LYS A 110 1.69 39.45 -10.51
CA LYS A 110 0.48 39.24 -9.70
C LYS A 110 -0.66 38.60 -10.50
N SER A 111 -0.88 38.98 -11.76
CA SER A 111 -1.93 38.34 -12.54
C SER A 111 -1.58 36.89 -12.88
N MET A 112 -0.33 36.61 -13.21
CA MET A 112 0.11 35.25 -13.58
C MET A 112 0.12 34.29 -12.40
N ILE A 113 0.49 34.74 -11.20
CA ILE A 113 0.47 33.88 -10.00
C ILE A 113 -0.96 33.53 -9.56
N GLU A 114 -1.93 34.42 -9.80
CA GLU A 114 -3.35 34.20 -9.52
C GLU A 114 -3.96 33.13 -10.45
N HIS A 115 -3.39 32.94 -11.65
CA HIS A 115 -3.81 31.91 -12.61
C HIS A 115 -3.16 30.52 -12.39
N ILE A 116 -2.06 30.44 -11.63
CA ILE A 116 -1.33 29.18 -11.37
C ILE A 116 -1.80 28.49 -10.09
N LYS A 117 -2.39 29.26 -9.17
CA LYS A 117 -2.87 28.81 -7.86
C LYS A 117 -4.24 28.14 -7.93
#